data_AF-A0A534MVT6-F1
#
_entry.id   AF-A0A534MVT6-F1
#
_cell.length_a   1.000
_cell.length_b   1.000
_cell.length_c   1.000
_cell.angle_alpha   90.00
_cell.angle_beta   90.00
_cell.angle_gamma   90.00
#
_symmetry.space_group_name_H-M   'P 1'
#
loop_
_entity.id
_entity.type
_entity.pdbx_description
1 polymer ?
#
loop_
_entity_poly.entity_id
_entity_poly.type
_entity_poly.pdbx_seq_one_letter_code
_entity_poly.pdbx_strand_id
1 'polypeptide(L)'
;MRWKWRVGFLLIAALEIPFLLWISTAMAAPPEILLYAGGILALVLMAMLLVRPLLFMLLIVWLGGLMGSAWYFVRFLPPTAALGLGATLSTIVSAVGAPLGFRTLKFVVRQRLWIRH
;
A
#
# COMPACT_ATOMS: atom_id res chain seq x y z
N MET A 1 3.83 25.36 1.10
CA MET A 1 4.47 24.03 0.89
C MET A 1 4.51 23.13 2.13
N ARG A 2 4.62 23.63 3.37
CA ARG A 2 4.77 22.82 4.61
C ARG A 2 3.62 21.84 4.93
N TRP A 3 2.39 22.10 4.46
CA TRP A 3 1.23 21.24 4.77
C TRP A 3 1.26 19.88 4.07
N LYS A 4 1.79 19.81 2.83
CA LYS A 4 1.86 18.58 2.05
C LYS A 4 2.78 17.52 2.69
N TRP A 5 3.84 17.96 3.37
CA TRP A 5 4.78 17.09 4.08
C TRP A 5 4.20 16.47 5.34
N ARG A 6 3.43 17.24 6.12
CA ARG A 6 2.74 16.73 7.32
C ARG A 6 1.74 15.63 6.97
N VAL A 7 0.99 15.81 5.88
CA VAL A 7 0.08 14.79 5.36
C VAL A 7 0.84 13.55 4.89
N GLY A 8 1.97 13.73 4.20
CA GLY A 8 2.84 12.62 3.81
C GLY A 8 3.32 11.79 5.00
N PHE A 9 3.84 12.43 6.04
CA PHE A 9 4.24 11.73 7.27
C PHE A 9 3.10 11.01 7.97
N LEU A 10 1.90 11.62 8.03
CA LEU A 10 0.72 10.96 8.57
C LEU A 10 0.34 9.72 7.77
N LEU A 11 0.43 9.77 6.44
CA LEU A 11 0.18 8.61 5.58
C LEU A 11 1.22 7.51 5.75
N ILE A 12 2.49 7.87 5.93
CA ILE A 12 3.56 6.91 6.23
C ILE A 12 3.26 6.21 7.55
N ALA A 13 3.03 6.96 8.64
CA ALA A 13 2.73 6.40 9.94
C ALA A 13 1.45 5.54 9.93
N ALA A 14 0.40 6.01 9.24
CA ALA A 14 -0.86 5.28 9.11
C ALA A 14 -0.74 3.98 8.31
N LEU A 15 0.30 3.82 7.49
CA LEU A 15 0.55 2.59 6.74
C LEU A 15 1.54 1.67 7.47
N GLU A 16 2.62 2.25 7.98
CA GLU A 16 3.73 1.55 8.61
C GLU A 16 3.30 0.89 9.93
N ILE A 17 2.58 1.63 10.79
CA ILE A 17 2.18 1.12 12.11
C ILE A 17 1.27 -0.11 11.98
N PRO A 18 0.17 -0.09 11.19
CA PRO A 18 -0.68 -1.26 11.03
C PRO A 18 0.04 -2.42 10.34
N PHE A 19 0.94 -2.14 9.39
CA PHE A 19 1.67 -3.18 8.68
C PHE A 19 2.67 -3.90 9.58
N LEU A 20 3.39 -3.18 10.43
CA LEU A 20 4.31 -3.77 11.40
C LEU A 20 3.57 -4.53 12.50
N LEU A 21 2.47 -3.99 13.03
CA LEU A 21 1.60 -4.68 13.98
C LEU A 21 1.03 -5.97 13.38
N TRP A 22 0.68 -5.92 12.10
CA TRP A 22 0.21 -7.08 11.39
C TRP A 22 1.29 -8.16 11.22
N ILE A 23 2.52 -7.79 10.82
CA ILE A 23 3.64 -8.75 10.73
C ILE A 23 3.95 -9.35 12.11
N SER A 24 3.95 -8.52 13.15
CA SER A 24 4.14 -8.97 14.53
C SER A 24 3.14 -10.06 14.91
N THR A 25 1.86 -9.83 14.62
CA THR A 25 0.77 -10.75 14.99
C THR A 25 0.69 -11.98 14.09
N ALA A 26 0.83 -11.81 12.77
CA ALA A 26 0.69 -12.90 11.80
C ALA A 26 1.91 -13.81 11.72
N MET A 27 3.12 -13.30 12.00
CA MET A 27 4.37 -14.05 11.88
C MET A 27 5.10 -14.29 13.19
N ALA A 28 4.56 -13.81 14.32
CA ALA A 28 5.23 -13.85 15.62
C ALA A 28 6.67 -13.31 15.55
N ALA A 29 6.88 -12.30 14.71
CA ALA A 29 8.21 -11.78 14.43
C ALA A 29 8.80 -11.11 15.68
N PRO A 30 10.07 -11.38 16.03
CA PRO A 30 10.72 -10.76 17.17
C PRO A 30 10.85 -9.23 16.98
N PRO A 31 10.83 -8.47 18.08
CA PRO A 31 10.78 -7.01 18.04
C PRO A 31 11.99 -6.38 17.35
N GLU A 32 13.17 -7.00 17.37
CA GLU A 32 14.31 -6.46 16.61
C GLU A 32 14.04 -6.47 15.10
N ILE A 33 13.46 -7.55 14.58
CA ILE A 33 13.14 -7.67 13.15
C ILE A 33 12.08 -6.64 12.74
N LEU A 34 11.11 -6.37 13.60
CA LEU A 34 10.09 -5.35 13.36
C LEU A 34 10.68 -3.94 13.32
N LEU A 35 11.66 -3.65 14.18
CA LEU A 35 12.37 -2.36 14.17
C LEU A 35 13.18 -2.16 12.88
N TYR A 36 13.92 -3.19 12.43
CA TYR A 36 14.65 -3.12 11.18
C TYR A 36 13.71 -3.02 9.96
N ALA A 37 12.66 -3.83 9.92
CA ALA A 37 11.68 -3.81 8.84
C ALA A 37 10.93 -2.48 8.78
N GLY A 38 10.54 -1.93 9.94
CA GLY A 38 9.94 -0.61 10.06
C GLY A 38 10.87 0.48 9.55
N GLY A 39 12.08 0.56 10.07
CA GLY A 39 13.06 1.56 9.64
C GLY A 39 13.32 1.54 8.12
N ILE A 40 13.48 0.35 7.53
CA ILE A 40 13.64 0.20 6.07
C ILE A 40 12.37 0.67 5.33
N LEU A 41 11.20 0.27 5.80
CA LEU A 41 9.92 0.64 5.20
C LEU A 41 9.69 2.17 5.26
N ALA A 42 9.94 2.80 6.41
CA ALA A 42 9.87 4.25 6.58
C ALA A 42 10.81 4.98 5.62
N LEU A 43 12.07 4.52 5.50
CA LEU A 43 13.05 5.10 4.58
C LEU A 43 12.60 4.99 3.11
N VAL A 44 12.08 3.82 2.70
CA VAL A 44 11.56 3.61 1.34
C VAL A 44 10.36 4.50 1.07
N LEU A 45 9.40 4.55 1.99
CA LEU A 45 8.21 5.38 1.87
C LEU A 45 8.56 6.88 1.79
N MET A 46 9.50 7.32 2.62
CA MET A 46 9.98 8.70 2.63
C MET A 46 10.71 9.05 1.32
N ALA A 47 11.61 8.18 0.86
CA ALA A 47 12.31 8.34 -0.42
C ALA A 47 11.33 8.40 -1.60
N MET A 48 10.32 7.54 -1.63
CA MET A 48 9.31 7.55 -2.69
C MET A 48 8.43 8.80 -2.65
N LEU A 49 8.03 9.25 -1.47
CA LEU A 49 7.27 10.50 -1.30
C LEU A 49 8.06 11.71 -1.84
N LEU A 50 9.38 11.74 -1.62
CA LEU A 50 10.31 12.75 -2.11
C LEU A 50 10.50 12.70 -3.62
N VAL A 51 10.69 11.51 -4.19
CA VAL A 51 11.08 11.33 -5.60
C VAL A 51 9.87 11.35 -6.53
N ARG A 52 8.84 10.55 -6.23
CA ARG A 52 7.65 10.40 -7.09
C ARG A 52 6.40 10.06 -6.24
N PRO A 53 5.52 11.03 -5.95
CA PRO A 53 4.34 10.80 -5.12
C PRO A 53 3.32 9.82 -5.73
N LEU A 54 3.37 9.59 -7.05
CA LEU A 54 2.56 8.56 -7.71
C LEU A 54 3.01 7.14 -7.33
N LEU A 55 4.32 6.89 -7.21
CA LEU A 55 4.83 5.59 -6.76
C LEU A 55 4.46 5.35 -5.29
N PHE A 56 4.47 6.41 -4.48
CA PHE A 56 4.01 6.36 -3.10
C PHE A 56 2.54 5.93 -2.99
N MET A 57 1.63 6.51 -3.79
CA MET A 57 0.23 6.07 -3.82
C MET A 57 0.07 4.61 -4.28
N LEU A 58 0.81 4.20 -5.31
CA LEU A 58 0.80 2.82 -5.80
C LEU A 58 1.28 1.85 -4.72
N LEU A 59 2.34 2.22 -4.00
CA LEU A 59 2.90 1.42 -2.92
C LEU A 59 1.92 1.30 -1.75
N ILE A 60 1.19 2.37 -1.39
CA ILE A 60 0.14 2.31 -0.37
C ILE A 60 -0.97 1.32 -0.78
N VAL A 61 -1.46 1.43 -2.02
CA VAL A 61 -2.51 0.54 -2.52
C VAL A 61 -2.02 -0.91 -2.55
N TRP A 62 -0.79 -1.12 -2.96
CA TRP A 62 -0.17 -2.45 -2.99
C TRP A 62 0.03 -3.04 -1.58
N LEU A 63 0.51 -2.25 -0.61
CA LEU A 63 0.66 -2.69 0.78
C LEU A 63 -0.70 -2.99 1.41
N GLY A 64 -1.69 -2.12 1.22
CA GLY A 64 -3.04 -2.34 1.73
C GLY A 64 -3.70 -3.58 1.14
N GLY A 65 -3.54 -3.79 -0.18
CA GLY A 65 -4.04 -4.98 -0.87
C GLY A 65 -3.38 -6.27 -0.38
N LEU A 66 -2.05 -6.24 -0.16
CA LEU A 66 -1.31 -7.39 0.36
C LEU A 66 -1.78 -7.71 1.77
N MET A 67 -1.84 -6.72 2.65
CA MET A 67 -2.22 -6.90 4.04
C MET A 67 -3.65 -7.43 4.16
N GLY A 68 -4.60 -6.87 3.39
CA GLY A 68 -6.00 -7.31 3.40
C GLY A 68 -6.19 -8.73 2.85
N SER A 69 -5.55 -9.04 1.72
CA SER A 69 -5.64 -10.39 1.13
C SER A 69 -4.94 -11.43 1.98
N ALA A 70 -3.72 -11.15 2.46
CA ALA A 70 -3.01 -12.06 3.33
C ALA A 70 -3.74 -12.25 4.68
N TRP A 71 -4.35 -11.22 5.27
CA TRP A 71 -5.19 -11.37 6.47
C TRP A 71 -6.34 -12.35 6.25
N TYR A 72 -6.95 -12.31 5.06
CA TYR A 72 -7.99 -13.28 4.68
C TYR A 72 -7.42 -14.70 4.57
N PHE A 73 -6.27 -14.88 3.91
CA PHE A 73 -5.69 -16.20 3.68
C PHE A 73 -5.01 -16.83 4.90
N VAL A 74 -4.52 -16.05 5.87
CA VAL A 74 -3.94 -16.57 7.13
C VAL A 74 -4.95 -17.41 7.92
N ARG A 75 -6.26 -17.24 7.70
CA ARG A 75 -7.30 -18.09 8.29
C ARG A 75 -7.33 -19.51 7.73
N PHE A 76 -6.76 -19.74 6.54
CA PHE A 76 -6.88 -20.99 5.80
C PHE A 76 -5.52 -21.62 5.46
N LEU A 77 -4.45 -20.83 5.45
CA LEU A 77 -3.12 -21.21 4.99
C LEU A 77 -2.03 -20.78 5.97
N PRO A 78 -0.85 -21.44 5.96
CA PRO A 78 0.31 -20.99 6.71
C PRO A 78 0.67 -19.54 6.37
N PRO A 79 1.17 -18.74 7.33
CA PRO A 79 1.45 -17.31 7.12
C PRO A 79 2.34 -17.02 5.91
N THR A 80 3.34 -17.86 5.65
CA THR A 80 4.25 -17.73 4.51
C THR A 80 3.54 -17.89 3.16
N ALA A 81 2.63 -18.88 3.04
CA ALA A 81 1.84 -19.09 1.83
C ALA A 81 0.78 -17.99 1.66
N ALA A 82 0.17 -17.53 2.76
CA ALA A 82 -0.79 -16.43 2.75
C ALA A 82 -0.14 -15.10 2.31
N LEU A 83 1.09 -14.82 2.74
CA LEU A 83 1.88 -13.69 2.24
C LEU A 83 2.15 -13.79 0.75
N GLY A 84 2.60 -14.96 0.28
CA GLY A 84 2.91 -15.16 -1.14
C GLY A 84 1.70 -14.94 -2.03
N LEU A 85 0.55 -15.50 -1.66
CA LEU A 85 -0.70 -15.30 -2.41
C LEU A 85 -1.22 -13.87 -2.31
N GLY A 86 -1.15 -13.26 -1.12
CA GLY A 86 -1.56 -11.88 -0.93
C GLY A 86 -0.70 -10.89 -1.73
N ALA A 87 0.62 -11.11 -1.76
CA ALA A 87 1.54 -10.33 -2.58
C ALA A 87 1.24 -10.50 -4.08
N THR A 88 0.96 -11.73 -4.52
CA THR A 88 0.63 -12.01 -5.93
C THR A 88 -0.67 -11.31 -6.34
N LEU A 89 -1.73 -11.45 -5.54
CA LEU A 89 -3.02 -10.81 -5.80
C LEU A 89 -2.92 -9.28 -5.76
N SER A 90 -2.23 -8.73 -4.76
CA SER A 90 -2.02 -7.30 -4.66
C SER A 90 -1.21 -6.75 -5.82
N THR A 91 -0.22 -7.51 -6.30
CA THR A 91 0.56 -7.17 -7.49
C THR A 91 -0.29 -7.18 -8.74
N ILE A 92 -1.14 -8.21 -8.94
CA ILE A 92 -2.06 -8.27 -10.09
C ILE A 92 -3.02 -7.08 -10.06
N VAL A 93 -3.64 -6.80 -8.91
CA VAL A 93 -4.58 -5.68 -8.76
C VAL A 93 -3.88 -4.34 -8.94
N SER A 94 -2.65 -4.17 -8.46
CA SER A 94 -1.91 -2.91 -8.64
C SER A 94 -1.39 -2.75 -10.07
N ALA A 95 -0.93 -3.81 -10.71
CA ALA A 95 -0.41 -3.78 -12.07
C ALA A 95 -1.51 -3.63 -13.13
N VAL A 96 -2.66 -4.27 -12.92
CA VAL A 96 -3.79 -4.27 -13.87
C VAL A 96 -4.85 -3.24 -13.50
N GLY A 97 -5.19 -3.15 -12.21
CA GLY A 97 -6.23 -2.26 -11.69
C GLY A 97 -5.83 -0.79 -11.62
N ALA A 98 -4.57 -0.45 -11.34
CA ALA A 98 -4.15 0.96 -11.35
C ALA A 98 -4.25 1.62 -12.74
N PRO A 99 -3.78 1.01 -13.85
CA PRO A 99 -3.95 1.61 -15.18
C PRO A 99 -5.41 1.58 -15.67
N LEU A 100 -6.19 0.56 -15.31
CA LEU A 100 -7.62 0.52 -15.64
C LEU A 100 -8.42 1.56 -14.86
N GLY A 101 -8.18 1.69 -13.56
CA GLY A 101 -8.80 2.70 -12.69
C GLY A 101 -8.49 4.12 -13.15
N PHE A 102 -7.26 4.41 -13.55
CA PHE A 102 -6.90 5.70 -14.14
C PHE A 102 -7.63 5.96 -15.46
N ARG A 103 -7.81 4.93 -16.30
CA ARG A 103 -8.55 5.05 -17.58
C ARG A 103 -10.04 5.30 -17.35
N THR A 104 -10.68 4.57 -16.45
CA THR A 104 -12.10 4.78 -16.12
C THR A 104 -12.34 6.12 -15.45
N LEU A 105 -11.50 6.54 -14.49
CA LEU A 105 -11.63 7.87 -13.87
C LEU A 105 -11.47 8.98 -14.91
N LYS A 106 -10.50 8.87 -15.81
CA LYS A 106 -10.31 9.83 -16.91
C LYS A 106 -11.50 9.85 -17.87
N PHE A 107 -12.13 8.70 -18.12
CA PHE A 107 -13.33 8.58 -18.95
C PHE A 107 -14.54 9.26 -18.28
N VAL A 108 -14.78 9.00 -17.00
CA VAL A 108 -15.88 9.63 -16.23
C VAL A 108 -15.69 11.14 -16.10
N VAL A 109 -14.46 11.62 -15.86
CA VAL A 109 -14.16 13.06 -15.80
C VAL A 109 -14.38 13.71 -17.17
N ARG A 110 -13.96 13.05 -18.25
CA ARG A 110 -14.18 13.54 -19.62
C ARG A 110 -15.67 13.57 -19.99
N GLN A 111 -16.46 12.59 -19.55
CA GLN A 111 -17.91 12.59 -19.71
C GLN A 111 -18.59 13.71 -18.89
N ARG A 112 -18.20 13.93 -17.63
CA ARG A 112 -18.76 15.02 -16.81
C ARG A 112 -18.45 16.42 -17.34
N LEU A 113 -17.30 16.61 -17.98
CA LEU A 113 -16.96 17.87 -18.65
C LEU A 113 -17.81 18.12 -19.90
N TRP A 114 -18.25 17.05 -20.57
CA TRP A 114 -19.10 17.14 -21.76
C TRP A 114 -20.56 17.44 -21.44
N ILE A 115 -21.07 17.00 -20.28
CA ILE A 115 -22.46 17.26 -19.84
C ILE A 115 -22.66 18.71 -19.35
N ARG A 116 -21.57 19.47 -19.12
CA ARG A 116 -21.62 20.87 -18.66
C ARG A 116 -21.45 21.90 -19.78
N HIS A 117 -21.28 21.48 -21.03
CA HIS A 117 -21.26 22.35 -22.21
C HIS A 117 -22.54 22.16 -23.02
#